data_AF-A0A534X4J2-F1
#
_entry.id   AF-A0A534X4J2-F1
#
_cell.length_a   1.000
_cell.length_b   1.000
_cell.length_c   1.000
_cell.angle_alpha   90.00
_cell.angle_beta   90.00
_cell.angle_gamma   90.00
#
_symmetry.space_group_name_H-M   'P 1'
#
loop_
_entity.id
_entity.type
_entity.pdbx_description
1 polymer ?
#
loop_
_entity_poly.entity_id
_entity_poly.type
_entity_poly.pdbx_seq_one_letter_code
_entity_poly.pdbx_strand_id
1 'polypeptide(L)' 'MAGRLAFPAGFLWGAATSAHQVEGRCRNNQWWAWEQAGGHIRDGSVSGLACNHYERFD' A
#
# COMPACT_ATOMS: atom_id res chain seq x y z
N MET A 1 37.13 -9.25 -4.00
CA MET A 1 36.22 -9.25 -5.16
C MET A 1 34.86 -9.72 -4.67
N ALA A 2 33.83 -8.87 -4.77
CA ALA A 2 32.47 -9.32 -4.46
C ALA A 2 31.99 -10.26 -5.58
N GLY A 3 31.51 -11.45 -5.22
CA GLY A 3 30.96 -12.41 -6.17
C GLY A 3 29.67 -11.89 -6.82
N ARG A 4 29.40 -12.32 -8.06
CA ARG A 4 28.15 -11.99 -8.77
C ARG A 4 26.97 -12.65 -8.06
N LEU A 5 26.04 -11.83 -7.55
CA LEU A 5 24.77 -12.30 -7.04
C LEU A 5 23.86 -12.69 -8.21
N ALA A 6 23.39 -13.93 -8.23
CA ALA A 6 22.45 -14.45 -9.22
C ALA A 6 21.32 -15.20 -8.52
N PHE A 7 20.09 -15.00 -9.01
CA PHE A 7 18.92 -15.70 -8.50
C PHE A 7 18.77 -17.07 -9.18
N PRO A 8 18.17 -18.07 -8.50
CA PRO A 8 17.91 -19.38 -9.11
C PRO A 8 17.05 -19.29 -10.37
N ALA A 9 17.16 -20.29 -11.24
CA ALA A 9 16.22 -20.45 -12.34
C ALA A 9 14.79 -20.63 -11.78
N GLY A 10 13.82 -19.90 -12.34
CA GLY A 10 12.44 -19.92 -11.86
C GLY A 10 12.16 -19.05 -10.62
N PHE A 11 13.11 -18.21 -10.21
CA PHE A 11 12.85 -17.25 -9.14
C PHE A 11 11.72 -16.27 -9.52
N LEU A 12 10.72 -16.16 -8.66
CA LEU A 12 9.56 -15.29 -8.88
C LEU A 12 9.86 -13.88 -8.39
N TRP A 13 9.77 -12.93 -9.30
CA TRP A 13 9.77 -11.50 -8.99
C TRP A 13 8.34 -10.98 -9.00
N GLY A 14 7.99 -10.24 -7.97
CA GLY A 14 6.66 -9.66 -7.84
C GLY A 14 6.69 -8.34 -7.10
N ALA A 15 5.54 -7.68 -7.10
CA ALA A 15 5.24 -6.53 -6.28
C ALA A 15 3.99 -6.82 -5.45
N ALA A 16 3.82 -6.12 -4.34
CA ALA A 16 2.67 -6.27 -3.46
C ALA A 16 2.11 -4.90 -3.06
N THR A 17 0.82 -4.85 -2.81
CA THR A 17 0.08 -3.67 -2.34
C THR A 17 -0.85 -4.06 -1.20
N SER A 18 -1.51 -3.07 -0.58
CA SER A 18 -2.54 -3.26 0.45
C SER A 18 -3.75 -2.41 0.09
N ALA A 19 -4.96 -2.99 0.22
CA ALA A 19 -6.22 -2.34 -0.15
C ALA A 19 -6.33 -0.91 0.41
N HIS A 20 -6.16 -0.75 1.73
CA HIS A 20 -6.30 0.54 2.41
C HIS A 20 -5.28 1.60 1.94
N GLN A 21 -4.13 1.17 1.40
CA GLN A 21 -3.08 2.06 0.93
C GLN A 21 -3.24 2.49 -0.52
N VAL A 22 -4.01 1.77 -1.35
CA VAL A 22 -4.05 2.03 -2.80
C VAL A 22 -5.44 2.16 -3.39
N GLU A 23 -6.44 1.41 -2.91
CA GLU A 23 -7.76 1.29 -3.58
C GLU A 23 -8.55 2.59 -3.53
N GLY A 24 -8.57 3.24 -2.37
CA GLY A 24 -9.43 4.38 -2.08
C GLY A 24 -10.80 3.95 -1.53
N ARG A 25 -11.44 4.85 -0.77
CA ARG A 25 -12.76 4.64 -0.14
C ARG A 25 -12.87 3.39 0.74
N CYS A 26 -11.75 2.86 1.25
CA CYS A 26 -11.72 1.72 2.18
C CYS A 26 -12.20 2.11 3.59
N ARG A 27 -13.50 2.39 3.76
CA ARG A 27 -14.07 2.96 5.01
C ARG A 27 -14.46 1.94 6.08
N ASN A 28 -14.53 0.66 5.74
CA ASN A 28 -15.05 -0.38 6.62
C ASN A 28 -13.93 -1.23 7.25
N ASN A 29 -12.97 -0.60 7.92
CA ASN A 29 -11.91 -1.29 8.66
C ASN A 29 -11.39 -0.41 9.82
N GLN A 30 -10.57 -1.00 10.69
CA GLN A 30 -10.06 -0.32 11.88
C GLN A 30 -9.07 0.81 11.54
N TRP A 31 -8.31 0.69 10.45
CA TRP A 31 -7.39 1.75 10.01
C TRP A 31 -8.13 3.02 9.61
N TRP A 32 -9.24 2.88 8.88
CA TRP A 32 -10.09 4.02 8.55
C TRP A 32 -10.63 4.70 9.81
N ALA A 33 -11.13 3.93 10.78
CA ALA A 33 -11.62 4.51 12.04
C ALA A 33 -10.48 5.16 12.84
N TRP A 34 -9.30 4.56 12.83
CA TRP A 34 -8.13 5.03 13.57
C TRP A 34 -7.57 6.34 13.00
N GLU A 35 -7.50 6.50 11.67
CA GLU A 35 -7.03 7.73 11.05
C GLU A 35 -8.00 8.91 11.25
N GLN A 36 -9.32 8.67 11.37
CA GLN A 36 -10.29 9.74 11.62
C GLN A 36 -10.13 10.42 12.99
N ALA A 37 -9.52 9.76 13.97
CA ALA A 37 -9.27 10.35 15.29
C ALA A 37 -8.29 11.54 15.23
N GLY A 38 -7.51 11.66 14.14
CA GLY A 38 -6.52 12.72 13.97
C GLY A 38 -5.28 12.56 14.87
N GLY A 39 -4.18 13.23 14.52
CA GLY A 39 -2.94 13.24 15.30
C GLY A 39 -2.11 11.93 15.25
N HIS A 40 -2.65 10.87 14.66
CA HIS A 40 -1.96 9.58 14.51
C HIS A 40 -1.01 9.52 13.30
N ILE A 41 -1.39 10.18 12.20
CA ILE A 41 -0.60 10.23 10.97
C ILE A 41 0.28 11.49 11.00
N ARG A 42 1.58 11.35 10.68
CA ARG A 42 2.60 12.40 10.82
C ARG A 42 2.22 13.72 10.16
N ASP A 43 1.61 13.66 8.98
CA ASP A 43 1.19 14.82 8.19
C ASP A 43 -0.32 15.09 8.29
N GLY A 44 -1.03 14.37 9.16
CA GLY A 44 -2.48 14.47 9.33
C GLY A 44 -3.30 13.96 8.14
N SER A 45 -2.68 13.28 7.16
CA SER A 45 -3.42 12.69 6.04
C SER A 45 -4.34 11.55 6.48
N VAL A 46 -5.36 11.30 5.66
CA VAL A 46 -6.25 10.14 5.75
C VAL A 46 -6.25 9.43 4.41
N SER A 47 -6.50 8.12 4.39
CA SER A 47 -6.45 7.26 3.21
C SER A 47 -7.28 7.82 2.06
N GLY A 48 -8.49 8.32 2.31
CA GLY A 48 -9.29 9.06 1.32
C GLY A 48 -9.44 8.29 0.00
N LEU A 49 -8.94 8.85 -1.09
CA LEU A 49 -8.84 8.17 -2.39
C LEU A 49 -7.55 7.36 -2.55
N ALA A 50 -6.53 7.59 -1.73
CA ALA A 50 -5.21 6.98 -1.84
C ALA A 50 -4.66 7.13 -3.26
N CYS A 51 -4.27 6.02 -3.90
CA CYS A 51 -3.86 6.00 -5.32
C CYS A 51 -5.05 5.88 -6.29
N ASN A 52 -6.28 5.79 -5.78
CA ASN A 52 -7.52 5.52 -6.51
C ASN A 52 -7.44 4.27 -7.40
N HIS A 53 -6.71 3.26 -6.93
CA HIS A 53 -6.41 2.05 -7.68
C HIS A 53 -7.68 1.25 -8.00
N TYR A 54 -8.71 1.31 -7.16
CA TYR A 54 -10.00 0.64 -7.44
C TYR A 54 -10.64 1.12 -8.75
N GLU A 55 -10.43 2.39 -9.11
CA GLU A 55 -10.94 2.98 -10.34
C GLU A 55 -9.88 3.06 -11.46
N ARG A 56 -8.61 2.67 -11.20
CA ARG A 56 -7.44 2.88 -12.07
C ARG A 56 -6.47 1.69 -12.10
N PHE A 57 -6.99 0.47 -12.00
CA PHE A 57 -6.15 -0.73 -11.97
C PHE A 57 -5.70 -1.19 -13.37
N ASP A 58 -6.43 -0.77 -14.42
CA ASP A 58 -6.08 -0.95 -15.84
C ASP A 58 -5.23 0.23 -16.36
#